data_AF-A0A7D8UDG6-F1
#
_entry.id   AF-A0A7D8UDG6-F1
#
_cell.length_a   1.000
_cell.length_b   1.000
_cell.length_c   1.000
_cell.angle_alpha   90.00
_cell.angle_beta   90.00
_cell.angle_gamma   90.00
#
_symmetry.space_group_name_H-M   'P 1'
#
loop_
_entity.id
_entity.type
_entity.pdbx_description
1 polymer ?
#
loop_
_entity_poly.entity_id
_entity_poly.type
_entity_poly.pdbx_seq_one_letter_code
_entity_poly.pdbx_strand_id
1 'polypeptide(L)'
;MNAPASSNDPWVIFDYEVGMFRSMCQLLMDGNVEYQSLPIAIKFAVVESAVLHTRILVDILLSRGSESDDIKLSALAPTFTCSEIDQLRQSYGGRKEKNSPCWIFNKKLAHATDQRSDRCNYSAQLNRLAPLINNIVNQVTTQRHSCK
;
A
#
# COMPACT_ATOMS: atom_id res chain seq x y z
N MET A 1 -17.38 26.53 3.49
CA MET A 1 -15.98 26.36 3.03
C MET A 1 -15.16 26.03 4.25
N ASN A 2 -14.75 24.77 4.40
CA ASN A 2 -13.89 24.35 5.51
C ASN A 2 -12.43 24.63 5.13
N ALA A 3 -11.66 25.13 6.09
CA ALA A 3 -10.26 25.53 5.92
C ALA A 3 -9.42 24.42 5.24
N PRO A 4 -8.41 24.76 4.42
CA PRO A 4 -7.46 23.77 3.95
C PRO A 4 -6.72 23.21 5.18
N ALA A 5 -6.82 21.90 5.40
CA ALA A 5 -6.02 21.21 6.40
C ALA A 5 -4.54 21.56 6.13
N SER A 6 -3.82 22.01 7.17
CA SER A 6 -2.40 22.26 7.10
C SER A 6 -1.68 21.04 6.49
N SER A 7 -0.74 21.28 5.58
CA SER A 7 -0.01 20.27 4.80
C SER A 7 0.75 19.20 5.61
N ASN A 8 0.69 19.24 6.94
CA ASN A 8 1.45 18.40 7.86
C ASN A 8 0.56 17.46 8.71
N ASP A 9 -0.76 17.38 8.47
CA ASP A 9 -1.60 16.36 9.14
C ASP A 9 -1.27 14.97 8.57
N PRO A 10 -0.71 14.03 9.35
CA PRO A 10 -0.34 12.70 8.86
C PRO A 10 -1.56 11.89 8.38
N TRP A 11 -2.77 12.23 8.82
CA TRP A 11 -3.99 11.63 8.28
C TRP A 11 -4.25 12.00 6.82
N VAL A 12 -3.86 13.20 6.37
CA VAL A 12 -4.03 13.62 4.96
C VAL A 12 -3.19 12.74 4.03
N ILE A 13 -1.96 12.45 4.43
CA ILE A 13 -1.08 11.54 3.67
C ILE A 13 -1.58 10.11 3.74
N PHE A 14 -2.02 9.64 4.91
CA PHE A 14 -2.63 8.31 5.02
C PHE A 14 -3.85 8.16 4.10
N ASP A 15 -4.76 9.13 4.10
CA ASP A 15 -5.96 9.12 3.25
C ASP A 15 -5.60 9.18 1.75
N TYR A 16 -4.57 9.94 1.37
CA TYR A 16 -4.02 9.97 0.02
C TYR A 16 -3.51 8.59 -0.42
N GLU A 17 -2.66 7.96 0.40
CA GLU A 17 -2.09 6.63 0.11
C GLU A 17 -3.19 5.55 0.01
N VAL A 18 -4.20 5.61 0.88
CA VAL A 18 -5.39 4.75 0.80
C VAL A 18 -6.15 4.95 -0.51
N GLY A 19 -6.38 6.20 -0.91
CA GLY A 19 -7.06 6.54 -2.15
C GLY A 19 -6.32 6.00 -3.37
N MET A 20 -5.02 6.28 -3.46
CA MET A 20 -4.17 5.83 -4.56
C MET A 20 -4.12 4.30 -4.64
N PHE A 21 -3.88 3.61 -3.52
CA PHE A 21 -3.90 2.15 -3.47
C PHE A 21 -5.21 1.57 -4.00
N ARG A 22 -6.36 2.07 -3.51
CA ARG A 22 -7.69 1.58 -3.92
C ARG A 22 -7.95 1.81 -5.40
N SER A 23 -7.70 3.03 -5.89
CA SER A 23 -7.93 3.38 -7.30
C SER A 23 -7.05 2.54 -8.23
N MET A 24 -5.77 2.35 -7.91
CA MET A 24 -4.88 1.54 -8.75
C MET A 24 -5.28 0.06 -8.72
N CYS A 25 -5.60 -0.51 -7.55
CA CYS A 25 -6.09 -1.88 -7.47
C CYS A 25 -7.42 -2.08 -8.22
N GLN A 26 -8.31 -1.10 -8.21
CA GLN A 26 -9.58 -1.14 -8.96
C GLN A 26 -9.36 -1.13 -10.47
N LEU A 27 -8.40 -0.34 -10.97
CA LEU A 27 -8.01 -0.36 -12.38
C LEU A 27 -7.47 -1.73 -12.80
N LEU A 28 -6.73 -2.41 -11.91
CA LEU A 28 -6.13 -3.71 -12.18
C LEU A 28 -7.09 -4.90 -12.07
N MET A 29 -8.36 -4.68 -11.70
CA MET A 29 -9.35 -5.75 -11.66
C MET A 29 -9.57 -6.39 -13.03
N ASP A 30 -9.77 -7.71 -13.04
CA ASP A 30 -10.01 -8.47 -14.27
C ASP A 30 -11.20 -7.89 -15.05
N GLY A 31 -10.99 -7.65 -16.35
CA GLY A 31 -12.02 -7.11 -17.23
C GLY A 31 -12.23 -5.59 -17.17
N ASN A 32 -11.42 -4.84 -16.42
CA ASN A 32 -11.52 -3.38 -16.40
C ASN A 32 -11.21 -2.78 -17.80
N VAL A 33 -12.25 -2.27 -18.47
CA VAL A 33 -12.18 -1.76 -19.85
C VAL A 33 -11.24 -0.56 -19.97
N GLU A 34 -11.25 0.33 -18.98
CA GLU A 34 -10.38 1.51 -18.95
C GLU A 34 -8.92 1.06 -18.96
N TYR A 35 -8.51 0.21 -18.01
CA TYR A 35 -7.15 -0.31 -17.96
C TYR A 35 -6.76 -1.04 -19.25
N GLN A 36 -7.64 -1.87 -19.81
CA GLN A 36 -7.35 -2.60 -21.05
C GLN A 36 -7.13 -1.69 -22.26
N SER A 37 -7.75 -0.52 -22.29
CA SER A 37 -7.60 0.48 -23.36
C SER A 37 -6.28 1.27 -23.30
N LEU A 38 -5.57 1.23 -22.17
CA LEU A 38 -4.36 2.04 -21.97
C LEU A 38 -3.19 1.57 -22.85
N PRO A 39 -2.31 2.50 -23.28
CA PRO A 39 -1.02 2.15 -23.88
C PRO A 39 -0.18 1.28 -22.94
N ILE A 40 0.65 0.39 -23.48
CA ILE A 40 1.44 -0.58 -22.68
C ILE A 40 2.31 0.09 -21.61
N ALA A 41 2.93 1.23 -21.91
CA ALA A 41 3.74 1.97 -20.95
C ALA A 41 2.91 2.49 -19.78
N ILE A 42 1.68 2.94 -20.04
CA ILE A 42 0.76 3.41 -19.01
C ILE A 42 0.24 2.24 -18.18
N LYS A 43 -0.02 1.08 -18.80
CA LYS A 43 -0.37 -0.15 -18.06
C LYS A 43 0.71 -0.51 -17.03
N PHE A 44 1.98 -0.46 -17.45
CA PHE A 44 3.10 -0.70 -16.52
C PHE A 44 3.18 0.36 -15.42
N ALA A 45 2.96 1.64 -15.75
CA ALA A 45 2.92 2.70 -14.74
C ALA A 45 1.80 2.48 -13.70
N VAL A 46 0.61 2.05 -14.12
CA VAL A 46 -0.49 1.72 -13.19
C VAL A 46 -0.12 0.56 -12.28
N VAL A 47 0.50 -0.50 -12.82
CA VAL A 47 0.94 -1.65 -12.02
C VAL A 47 2.02 -1.22 -11.02
N GLU A 48 3.03 -0.47 -11.45
CA GLU A 48 4.09 0.02 -10.57
C GLU A 48 3.54 0.96 -9.49
N SER A 49 2.59 1.82 -9.84
CA SER A 49 1.87 2.69 -8.90
C SER A 49 1.11 1.89 -7.85
N ALA A 50 0.36 0.86 -8.25
CA ALA A 50 -0.34 -0.03 -7.33
C ALA A 50 0.62 -0.68 -6.31
N VAL A 51 1.77 -1.15 -6.78
CA VAL A 51 2.79 -1.79 -5.94
C VAL A 51 3.45 -0.78 -5.01
N LEU A 52 3.74 0.44 -5.48
CA LEU A 52 4.30 1.52 -4.68
C LEU A 52 3.38 1.88 -3.51
N HIS A 53 2.12 2.19 -3.79
CA HIS A 53 1.14 2.56 -2.76
C HIS A 53 0.81 1.40 -1.82
N THR A 54 0.82 0.17 -2.32
CA THR A 54 0.75 -1.03 -1.47
C THR A 54 1.93 -1.07 -0.49
N ARG A 55 3.17 -0.88 -0.97
CA ARG A 55 4.36 -0.87 -0.11
C ARG A 55 4.28 0.21 0.97
N ILE A 56 3.92 1.43 0.59
CA ILE A 56 3.82 2.57 1.52
C ILE A 56 2.78 2.26 2.60
N LEU A 57 1.57 1.84 2.22
CA LEU A 57 0.53 1.50 3.19
C LEU A 57 0.94 0.36 4.11
N VAL A 58 1.58 -0.70 3.60
CA VAL A 58 2.05 -1.78 4.47
C VAL A 58 3.08 -1.30 5.47
N ASP A 59 4.01 -0.43 5.08
CA ASP A 59 4.98 0.14 6.01
C ASP A 59 4.28 1.01 7.08
N ILE A 60 3.28 1.84 6.71
CA ILE A 60 2.47 2.61 7.67
C ILE A 60 1.73 1.67 8.64
N LEU A 61 0.97 0.70 8.11
CA LEU A 61 0.12 -0.20 8.88
C LEU A 61 0.92 -1.11 9.81
N LEU A 62 2.10 -1.53 9.40
CA LEU A 62 3.03 -2.30 10.24
C LEU A 62 3.91 -1.41 11.13
N SER A 63 3.74 -0.08 11.07
CA SER A 63 4.57 0.91 11.75
C SER A 63 6.07 0.69 11.53
N ARG A 64 6.44 0.33 10.29
CA ARG A 64 7.84 0.19 9.85
C ARG A 64 8.39 1.57 9.49
N GLY A 65 9.70 1.74 9.65
CA GLY A 65 10.38 3.01 9.39
C GLY A 65 11.26 3.44 10.57
N SER A 66 12.45 3.92 10.27
CA SER A 66 13.43 4.40 11.26
C SER A 66 13.37 5.91 11.43
N GLU A 67 12.82 6.63 10.47
CA GLU A 67 12.88 8.08 10.47
C GLU A 67 11.83 8.66 11.43
N SER A 68 12.12 9.85 11.95
CA SER A 68 11.25 10.54 12.90
C SER A 68 9.99 11.13 12.24
N ASP A 69 10.04 11.35 10.93
CA ASP A 69 8.96 11.87 10.09
C ASP A 69 8.18 10.76 9.37
N ASP A 70 8.55 9.49 9.53
CA ASP A 70 7.79 8.36 9.01
C ASP A 70 6.38 8.29 9.64
N ILE A 71 5.36 8.24 8.80
CA ILE A 71 3.98 8.05 9.24
C ILE A 71 3.78 6.60 9.68
N LYS A 72 3.32 6.42 10.93
CA LYS A 72 3.17 5.11 11.56
C LYS A 72 1.76 4.96 12.10
N LEU A 73 1.17 3.76 11.94
CA LEU A 73 -0.14 3.46 12.51
C LEU A 73 -0.16 3.64 14.03
N SER A 74 0.92 3.28 14.72
CA SER A 74 1.05 3.49 16.18
C SER A 74 1.00 4.95 16.61
N ALA A 75 1.31 5.90 15.73
CA ALA A 75 1.18 7.33 15.98
C ALA A 75 -0.22 7.85 15.59
N LEU A 76 -0.78 7.36 14.48
CA LEU A 76 -2.11 7.74 13.99
C LEU A 76 -3.24 7.24 14.91
N ALA A 77 -3.17 5.96 15.31
CA ALA A 77 -4.17 5.28 16.12
C ALA A 77 -3.48 4.42 17.20
N PRO A 78 -2.97 5.04 18.28
CA PRO A 78 -2.10 4.36 19.27
C PRO A 78 -2.72 3.15 19.98
N THR A 79 -4.05 3.12 20.06
CA THR A 79 -4.81 2.04 20.71
C THR A 79 -5.38 1.03 19.72
N PHE A 80 -5.16 1.22 18.41
CA PHE A 80 -5.68 0.32 17.38
C PHE A 80 -4.90 -1.00 17.36
N THR A 81 -5.63 -2.11 17.42
CA THR A 81 -5.08 -3.44 17.25
C THR A 81 -6.10 -4.31 16.51
N CYS A 82 -5.65 -5.15 15.57
CA CYS A 82 -6.49 -6.17 14.97
C CYS A 82 -5.63 -7.39 14.55
N SER A 83 -6.26 -8.56 14.42
CA SER A 83 -5.54 -9.81 14.11
C SER A 83 -4.93 -9.81 12.70
N GLU A 84 -5.49 -9.01 11.78
CA GLU A 84 -5.00 -8.87 10.42
C GLU A 84 -3.64 -8.16 10.34
N ILE A 85 -3.23 -7.37 11.36
CA ILE A 85 -1.88 -6.78 11.39
C ILE A 85 -0.81 -7.88 11.37
N ASP A 86 -1.00 -8.93 12.16
CA ASP A 86 -0.03 -10.04 12.22
C ASP A 86 -0.09 -10.88 10.93
N GLN A 87 -1.28 -11.09 10.37
CA GLN A 87 -1.42 -11.76 9.07
C GLN A 87 -0.74 -10.96 7.94
N LEU A 88 -0.85 -9.63 7.97
CA LEU A 88 -0.19 -8.73 7.04
C LEU A 88 1.32 -8.81 7.20
N ARG A 89 1.83 -8.77 8.44
CA ARG A 89 3.26 -8.88 8.74
C ARG A 89 3.84 -10.18 8.19
N GLN A 90 3.18 -11.31 8.45
CA GLN A 90 3.59 -12.63 7.97
C GLN A 90 3.50 -12.72 6.43
N SER A 91 2.44 -12.17 5.84
CA SER A 91 2.25 -12.22 4.39
C SER A 91 3.23 -11.35 3.62
N TYR A 92 3.58 -10.20 4.18
CA TYR A 92 4.49 -9.26 3.55
C TYR A 92 5.96 -9.67 3.67
N GLY A 93 6.32 -10.30 4.79
CA GLY A 93 7.67 -10.75 5.07
C GLY A 93 8.69 -9.61 5.22
N GLY A 94 9.96 -9.95 5.03
CA GLY A 94 11.10 -9.06 5.25
C GLY A 94 11.99 -8.80 4.03
N ARG A 95 12.77 -7.71 4.08
CA ARG A 95 13.73 -7.32 3.03
C ARG A 95 14.85 -8.35 2.78
N LYS A 96 15.08 -9.26 3.72
CA LYS A 96 16.08 -10.35 3.63
C LYS A 96 15.47 -11.71 3.27
N GLU A 97 14.14 -11.82 3.25
CA GLU A 97 13.43 -13.05 2.92
C GLU A 97 13.19 -13.10 1.41
N LYS A 98 14.01 -13.88 0.71
CA LYS A 98 13.93 -14.02 -0.74
C LYS A 98 12.51 -14.43 -1.15
N ASN A 99 11.99 -13.81 -2.21
CA ASN A 99 10.63 -14.01 -2.74
C ASN A 99 9.47 -13.57 -1.83
N SER A 100 9.73 -12.98 -0.66
CA SER A 100 8.67 -12.27 0.08
C SER A 100 8.19 -11.06 -0.73
N PRO A 101 6.92 -10.64 -0.57
CA PRO A 101 6.45 -9.41 -1.21
C PRO A 101 7.32 -8.19 -0.89
N CYS A 102 7.79 -8.05 0.35
CA CYS A 102 8.70 -6.97 0.74
C CYS A 102 10.01 -6.99 -0.08
N TRP A 103 10.63 -8.17 -0.21
CA TRP A 103 11.84 -8.35 -1.01
C TRP A 103 11.58 -8.07 -2.49
N ILE A 104 10.48 -8.59 -3.04
CA ILE A 104 10.10 -8.44 -4.45
C ILE A 104 9.87 -6.97 -4.79
N PHE A 105 9.07 -6.26 -3.99
CA PHE A 105 8.82 -4.84 -4.21
C PHE A 105 10.13 -4.05 -4.11
N ASN A 106 10.97 -4.34 -3.11
CA ASN A 106 12.24 -3.63 -2.96
C ASN A 106 13.20 -3.88 -4.14
N LYS A 107 13.34 -5.12 -4.62
CA LYS A 107 14.32 -5.46 -5.67
C LYS A 107 13.84 -5.22 -7.09
N LYS A 108 12.54 -5.42 -7.36
CA LYS A 108 12.00 -5.36 -8.72
C LYS A 108 11.32 -4.03 -9.07
N LEU A 109 10.82 -3.29 -8.07
CA LEU A 109 10.24 -1.96 -8.28
C LEU A 109 11.26 -0.86 -7.92
N ALA A 110 11.80 -0.88 -6.71
CA ALA A 110 12.53 0.26 -6.14
C ALA A 110 14.04 0.31 -6.47
N HIS A 111 14.60 -0.74 -7.09
CA HIS A 111 16.02 -0.79 -7.43
C HIS A 111 16.23 -1.22 -8.88
N ALA A 112 17.17 -0.57 -9.56
CA ALA A 112 17.69 -1.02 -10.84
C ALA A 112 18.54 -2.28 -10.60
N THR A 113 17.91 -3.46 -10.69
CA THR A 113 18.58 -4.75 -10.54
C THR A 113 18.43 -5.59 -11.80
N ASP A 114 19.34 -6.53 -11.99
CA ASP A 114 19.27 -7.57 -13.03
C ASP A 114 18.07 -8.53 -12.84
N GLN A 115 17.41 -8.47 -11.69
CA GLN A 115 16.21 -9.26 -11.34
C GLN A 115 14.90 -8.60 -11.76
N ARG A 116 14.94 -7.44 -12.44
CA ARG A 116 13.74 -6.79 -12.98
C ARG A 116 13.20 -7.63 -14.15
N SER A 117 12.28 -8.54 -13.83
CA SER A 117 11.64 -9.38 -14.84
C SER A 117 10.85 -8.50 -15.82
N ASP A 118 10.96 -8.85 -17.08
CA ASP A 118 10.33 -8.38 -18.32
C ASP A 118 8.78 -8.23 -18.28
N ARG A 119 8.12 -8.55 -17.17
CA ARG A 119 6.66 -8.71 -17.14
C ARG A 119 5.89 -7.91 -16.10
N CYS A 120 6.56 -7.12 -15.25
CA CYS A 120 5.90 -6.29 -14.22
C CYS A 120 4.74 -7.01 -13.51
N ASN A 121 4.82 -8.33 -13.31
CA ASN A 121 3.68 -9.10 -12.85
C ASN A 121 3.77 -9.25 -11.33
N TYR A 122 2.93 -8.48 -10.64
CA TYR A 122 2.82 -8.48 -9.18
C TYR A 122 1.45 -9.00 -8.71
N SER A 123 0.67 -9.64 -9.58
CA SER A 123 -0.71 -10.03 -9.29
C SER A 123 -0.78 -10.96 -8.07
N ALA A 124 0.14 -11.92 -7.95
CA ALA A 124 0.20 -12.82 -6.80
C ALA A 124 0.41 -12.07 -5.47
N GLN A 125 1.27 -11.04 -5.46
CA GLN A 125 1.53 -10.24 -4.27
C GLN A 125 0.36 -9.31 -3.96
N LEU A 126 -0.19 -8.63 -4.97
CA LEU A 126 -1.35 -7.74 -4.80
C LEU A 126 -2.59 -8.50 -4.34
N ASN A 127 -2.91 -9.65 -4.95
CA ASN A 127 -4.04 -10.49 -4.55
C ASN A 127 -3.90 -11.01 -3.11
N ARG A 128 -2.67 -11.22 -2.64
CA ARG A 128 -2.40 -11.65 -1.27
C ARG A 128 -2.55 -10.51 -0.26
N LEU A 129 -2.05 -9.31 -0.58
CA LEU A 129 -1.95 -8.21 0.38
C LEU A 129 -3.18 -7.30 0.38
N ALA A 130 -3.79 -7.06 -0.79
CA ALA A 130 -4.84 -6.06 -0.93
C ALA A 130 -6.08 -6.31 -0.04
N PRO A 131 -6.58 -7.55 0.13
CA PRO A 131 -7.68 -7.81 1.05
C PRO A 131 -7.34 -7.48 2.51
N LEU A 132 -6.13 -7.85 2.97
CA LEU A 132 -5.66 -7.57 4.32
C LEU A 132 -5.54 -6.06 4.57
N ILE A 133 -4.93 -5.34 3.63
CA ILE A 133 -4.78 -3.88 3.70
C ILE A 133 -6.15 -3.21 3.76
N ASN A 134 -7.08 -3.58 2.87
CA ASN A 134 -8.42 -2.99 2.86
C ASN A 134 -9.18 -3.24 4.17
N ASN A 135 -9.09 -4.45 4.74
CA ASN A 135 -9.73 -4.76 6.02
C ASN A 135 -9.17 -3.91 7.15
N ILE A 136 -7.85 -3.81 7.27
CA ILE A 136 -7.21 -2.99 8.31
C ILE A 136 -7.58 -1.51 8.15
N VAL A 137 -7.47 -0.98 6.93
CA VAL A 137 -7.82 0.43 6.64
C VAL A 137 -9.28 0.72 7.00
N ASN A 138 -10.22 -0.16 6.66
CA ASN A 138 -11.63 0.03 7.02
C ASN A 138 -11.85 0.06 8.54
N GLN A 139 -11.15 -0.78 9.29
CA GLN A 139 -11.23 -0.79 10.76
C GLN A 139 -10.62 0.49 11.36
N VAL A 140 -9.45 0.93 10.87
CA VAL A 140 -8.79 2.18 11.30
C VAL A 140 -9.68 3.38 11.05
N THR A 141 -10.28 3.48 9.85
CA THR A 141 -11.20 4.57 9.50
C THR A 141 -12.46 4.56 10.37
N THR A 142 -13.00 3.37 10.67
CA THR A 142 -14.13 3.23 11.59
C THR A 142 -13.77 3.76 12.98
N GLN A 143 -12.64 3.34 13.55
CA GLN A 143 -12.19 3.83 14.86
C GLN A 143 -11.97 5.35 14.88
N ARG A 144 -11.35 5.92 13.82
CA ARG A 144 -11.15 7.38 13.68
C ARG A 144 -12.47 8.15 13.75
N HIS A 145 -13.55 7.60 13.19
CA HIS A 145 -14.88 8.23 13.23
C HIS A 145 -15.61 8.01 14.55
N SER A 146 -15.35 6.91 15.27
CA SER A 146 -15.94 6.66 16.60
C SER A 146 -15.34 7.53 17.71
N CYS A 147 -14.14 8.09 17.51
CA CYS A 147 -13.47 8.96 18.47
C CYS A 147 -13.69 10.47 18.23
N LYS A 148 -14.49 10.85 17.23
CA LYS A 148 -14.89 12.25 16.96
C LYS A 148 -16.28 12.51 17.49
#